data_AF-M1VIR2-F1
#
_entry.id   AF-M1VIR2-F1
#
_cell.length_a   1.000
_cell.length_b   1.000
_cell.length_c   1.000
_cell.angle_alpha   90.00
_cell.angle_beta   90.00
_cell.angle_gamma   90.00
#
_symmetry.space_group_name_H-M   'P 1'
#
loop_
_entity.id
_entity.type
_entity.pdbx_description
1 polymer ?
#
loop_
_entity_poly.entity_id
_entity_poly.type
_entity_poly.pdbx_seq_one_letter_code
_entity_poly.pdbx_strand_id
1 'polypeptide(L)'
;MALSGRAEEGRTLMAVDLALQPAPALPKDGGAEVTAAIDLCAEQLQLMIQCLLEREADEFCQESLLLFAACKERRDNALRTRILGYDRRHGVQVSTLERESQEVAQALDREKQRQGERETLGVVHLTSRLQDLRARIKALTNGTESTD
;
A
#
# COMPACT_ATOMS: atom_id res chain seq x y z
N MET A 1 1.40 4.44 43.89
CA MET A 1 2.59 5.27 43.57
C MET A 1 3.37 4.47 42.53
N ALA A 2 3.30 4.66 41.20
CA ALA A 2 3.57 5.87 40.39
C ALA A 2 4.89 6.54 40.83
N LEU A 3 5.95 6.76 40.05
CA LEU A 3 6.42 6.56 38.65
C LEU A 3 7.97 6.42 38.77
N SER A 4 8.78 5.91 37.83
CA SER A 4 9.20 6.57 36.58
C SER A 4 10.60 6.07 36.22
N GLY A 5 10.95 6.07 34.92
CA GLY A 5 12.32 5.95 34.41
C GLY A 5 12.44 4.97 33.23
N ARG A 6 11.84 5.27 32.07
CA ARG A 6 12.53 5.84 30.89
C ARG A 6 13.86 5.15 30.53
N ALA A 7 13.75 4.17 29.64
CA ALA A 7 14.72 3.66 28.67
C ALA A 7 13.96 2.48 28.00
N GLU A 8 13.71 2.38 26.69
CA GLU A 8 14.48 2.81 25.53
C GLU A 8 13.54 3.09 24.34
N GLU A 9 13.58 4.33 23.83
CA GLU A 9 13.27 4.64 22.44
C GLU A 9 14.39 4.04 21.58
N GLY A 10 14.23 2.78 21.20
CA GLY A 10 15.27 2.01 20.51
C GLY A 10 14.69 0.97 19.56
N ARG A 11 14.10 1.44 18.45
CA ARG A 11 13.94 0.69 17.17
C ARG A 11 13.45 -0.76 17.26
N THR A 12 12.13 -0.94 17.17
CA THR A 12 11.52 -2.06 16.41
C THR A 12 10.19 -1.64 15.78
N LEU A 13 10.18 -0.59 14.98
CA LEU A 13 8.97 -0.13 14.24
C LEU A 13 8.87 -0.74 12.82
N MET A 14 9.84 -1.53 12.37
CA MET A 14 9.94 -1.95 10.97
C MET A 14 8.78 -2.85 10.52
N ALA A 15 8.33 -3.82 11.33
CA ALA A 15 7.23 -4.71 10.93
C ALA A 15 5.89 -3.96 10.80
N VAL A 16 5.65 -2.97 11.65
CA VAL A 16 4.49 -2.07 11.56
C VAL A 16 4.65 -1.15 10.35
N ASP A 17 5.83 -0.56 10.15
CA ASP A 17 6.12 0.34 9.02
C ASP A 17 5.99 -0.36 7.65
N LEU A 18 6.38 -1.63 7.54
CA LEU A 18 6.16 -2.43 6.35
C LEU A 18 4.67 -2.65 6.04
N ALA A 19 3.81 -2.70 7.06
CA ALA A 19 2.37 -2.83 6.91
C ALA A 19 1.66 -1.51 6.58
N LEU A 20 2.31 -0.35 6.77
CA LEU A 20 1.66 0.97 6.70
C LEU A 20 1.31 1.45 5.29
N GLN A 21 1.85 0.84 4.23
CA GLN A 21 1.42 1.12 2.85
C GLN A 21 1.00 -0.16 2.15
N PRO A 22 -0.31 -0.46 2.06
CA PRO A 22 -0.78 -1.60 1.30
C PRO A 22 -0.47 -1.45 -0.19
N ALA A 23 -0.38 -2.59 -0.87
CA ALA A 23 -0.18 -2.63 -2.31
C ALA A 23 -1.33 -1.88 -3.02
N PRO A 24 -1.05 -1.23 -4.16
CA PRO A 24 -2.09 -0.56 -4.92
C PRO A 24 -3.15 -1.55 -5.39
N ALA A 25 -4.41 -1.13 -5.37
CA ALA A 25 -5.52 -1.97 -5.80
C ALA A 25 -5.42 -2.28 -7.30
N LEU A 26 -5.37 -3.57 -7.64
CA LEU A 26 -5.31 -4.02 -9.03
C LEU A 26 -6.66 -3.80 -9.75
N PRO A 27 -6.66 -3.51 -11.06
CA PRO A 27 -7.87 -3.52 -11.87
C PRO A 27 -8.54 -4.89 -11.83
N LYS A 28 -9.87 -4.92 -11.71
CA LYS A 28 -10.66 -6.16 -11.59
C LYS A 28 -10.43 -7.14 -12.76
N ASP A 29 -10.33 -6.60 -13.98
CA ASP A 29 -10.22 -7.41 -15.20
C ASP A 29 -8.77 -7.49 -15.74
N GLY A 30 -7.83 -6.75 -15.14
CA GLY A 30 -6.48 -6.53 -15.67
C GLY A 30 -5.34 -6.97 -14.75
N GLY A 31 -5.64 -7.64 -13.64
CA GLY A 31 -4.65 -7.97 -12.61
C GLY A 31 -3.43 -8.73 -13.14
N ALA A 32 -3.62 -9.68 -14.05
CA ALA A 32 -2.53 -10.45 -14.65
C ALA A 32 -1.67 -9.59 -15.60
N GLU A 33 -2.29 -8.73 -16.41
CA GLU A 33 -1.58 -7.84 -17.33
C GLU A 33 -0.68 -6.86 -16.57
N VAL A 34 -1.22 -6.27 -15.49
CA VAL A 34 -0.50 -5.28 -14.68
C VAL A 34 0.66 -5.91 -13.92
N THR A 35 0.49 -7.14 -13.42
CA THR A 35 1.51 -7.86 -12.62
C THR A 35 2.55 -8.59 -13.46
N ALA A 36 2.33 -8.81 -14.76
CA ALA A 36 3.20 -9.61 -15.62
C ALA A 36 4.66 -9.13 -15.66
N ALA A 37 5.62 -9.93 -15.19
CA ALA A 37 7.04 -9.55 -15.11
C ALA A 37 7.36 -8.42 -14.10
N ILE A 38 6.49 -8.18 -13.11
CA ILE A 38 6.88 -7.48 -11.88
C ILE A 38 7.46 -8.50 -10.91
N ASP A 39 8.59 -8.16 -10.29
CA ASP A 39 9.09 -8.88 -9.12
C ASP A 39 8.11 -8.70 -7.95
N LEU A 40 7.46 -9.78 -7.54
CA LEU A 40 6.48 -9.79 -6.45
C LEU A 40 7.13 -9.96 -5.07
N CYS A 41 8.46 -9.86 -4.98
CA CYS A 41 9.26 -9.96 -3.77
C CYS A 41 9.21 -11.35 -3.13
N ALA A 42 9.03 -12.40 -3.93
CA ALA A 42 8.86 -13.76 -3.42
C ALA A 42 10.10 -14.24 -2.63
N GLU A 43 11.29 -13.95 -3.13
CA GLU A 43 12.55 -14.31 -2.49
C GLU A 43 12.75 -13.55 -1.16
N GLN A 44 12.55 -12.23 -1.17
CA GLN A 44 12.71 -11.41 0.03
C GLN A 44 11.63 -11.73 1.07
N LEU A 45 10.41 -12.03 0.63
CA LEU A 45 9.33 -12.48 1.51
C LEU A 45 9.68 -13.82 2.17
N GLN A 46 10.20 -14.78 1.39
CA GLN A 46 10.64 -16.07 1.93
C GLN A 46 11.75 -15.88 2.96
N LEU A 47 12.76 -15.05 2.66
CA LEU A 47 13.89 -14.79 3.55
C LEU A 47 13.44 -14.13 4.87
N MET A 48 12.52 -13.16 4.78
CA MET A 48 11.93 -12.51 5.95
C MET A 48 11.12 -13.50 6.80
N ILE A 49 10.21 -14.27 6.21
CA ILE A 49 9.40 -15.25 6.94
C ILE A 49 10.29 -16.29 7.60
N GLN A 50 11.31 -16.79 6.89
CA GLN A 50 12.23 -17.77 7.47
C GLN A 50 12.95 -17.20 8.70
N CYS A 51 13.44 -15.96 8.65
CA CYS A 51 14.06 -15.34 9.81
C CYS A 51 13.09 -15.24 11.00
N LEU A 52 11.86 -14.79 10.75
CA LEU A 52 10.83 -14.66 11.79
C LEU A 52 10.42 -16.00 12.39
N LEU A 53 10.49 -17.10 11.63
CA LEU A 53 10.19 -18.44 12.13
C LEU A 53 11.34 -19.02 12.97
N GLU A 54 12.59 -18.72 12.59
CA GLU A 54 13.78 -19.23 13.29
C GLU A 54 14.10 -18.41 14.55
N ARG A 55 13.63 -17.17 14.65
CA ARG A 55 13.98 -16.24 15.72
C ARG A 55 12.71 -15.67 16.37
N GLU A 56 12.59 -15.86 17.68
CA GLU A 56 11.41 -15.45 18.45
C GLU A 56 11.24 -13.92 18.59
N ALA A 57 12.20 -13.12 18.13
CA ALA A 57 12.14 -11.65 18.21
C ALA A 57 12.54 -10.97 16.89
N ASP A 58 11.69 -10.06 16.43
CA ASP A 58 11.83 -9.27 15.19
C ASP A 58 13.13 -8.46 15.12
N GLU A 59 13.71 -8.11 16.28
CA GLU A 59 14.96 -7.37 16.40
C GLU A 59 16.15 -8.06 15.73
N PHE A 60 16.11 -9.39 15.61
CA PHE A 60 17.15 -10.15 14.89
C PHE A 60 16.90 -10.23 13.38
N CYS A 61 15.70 -9.88 12.92
CA CYS A 61 15.28 -10.00 11.53
C CYS A 61 15.28 -8.67 10.77
N GLN A 62 15.84 -7.61 11.36
CA GLN A 62 15.87 -6.26 10.79
C GLN A 62 16.40 -6.21 9.35
N GLU A 63 17.46 -6.96 9.02
CA GLU A 63 17.99 -7.00 7.65
C GLU A 63 16.96 -7.55 6.65
N SER A 64 16.37 -8.70 6.97
CA SER A 64 15.37 -9.34 6.12
C SER A 64 14.09 -8.49 5.96
N LEU A 65 13.70 -7.76 7.01
CA LEU A 65 12.60 -6.80 6.99
C LEU A 65 12.93 -5.62 6.05
N LEU A 66 14.12 -5.04 6.15
CA LEU A 66 14.56 -3.95 5.26
C LEU A 66 14.63 -4.38 3.80
N LEU A 67 15.11 -5.60 3.52
CA LEU A 67 15.14 -6.15 2.16
C LEU A 67 13.73 -6.31 1.57
N PHE A 68 12.80 -6.85 2.36
CA PHE A 68 11.41 -6.99 1.93
C PHE A 68 10.74 -5.61 1.76
N ALA A 69 10.99 -4.65 2.65
CA ALA A 69 10.47 -3.29 2.54
C ALA A 69 10.91 -2.61 1.25
N ALA A 70 12.21 -2.65 0.96
CA ALA A 70 12.79 -2.05 -0.24
C ALA A 70 12.24 -2.70 -1.52
N CYS A 71 12.06 -4.03 -1.52
CA CYS A 71 11.44 -4.71 -2.65
C CYS A 71 9.98 -4.29 -2.81
N LYS A 72 9.21 -4.28 -1.72
CA LYS A 72 7.80 -3.90 -1.71
C LYS A 72 7.59 -2.49 -2.25
N GLU A 73 8.42 -1.53 -1.84
CA GLU A 73 8.36 -0.15 -2.36
C GLU A 73 8.58 -0.11 -3.87
N ARG A 74 9.62 -0.80 -4.38
CA ARG A 74 9.89 -0.89 -5.82
C ARG A 74 8.72 -1.53 -6.57
N ARG A 75 8.17 -2.63 -6.06
CA ARG A 75 7.02 -3.35 -6.62
C ARG A 75 5.80 -2.43 -6.69
N ASP A 76 5.46 -1.77 -5.59
CA ASP A 76 4.25 -0.95 -5.51
C ASP A 76 4.36 0.29 -6.43
N ASN A 77 5.55 0.87 -6.57
CA ASN A 77 5.81 1.93 -7.55
C ASN A 77 5.65 1.43 -9.00
N ALA A 78 6.23 0.28 -9.34
CA ALA A 78 6.09 -0.32 -10.66
C ALA A 78 4.62 -0.65 -10.99
N LEU A 79 3.88 -1.17 -10.01
CA LEU A 79 2.45 -1.45 -10.12
C LEU A 79 1.66 -0.17 -10.41
N ARG A 80 1.86 0.92 -9.64
CA ARG A 80 1.14 2.19 -9.87
C ARG A 80 1.33 2.72 -11.29
N THR A 81 2.56 2.70 -11.80
CA THR A 81 2.85 3.11 -13.19
C THR A 81 2.10 2.24 -14.21
N ARG A 82 2.07 0.93 -13.98
CA ARG A 82 1.40 0.00 -14.91
C ARG A 82 -0.11 0.04 -14.83
N ILE A 83 -0.68 0.22 -13.64
CA ILE A 83 -2.12 0.42 -13.46
C ILE A 83 -2.56 1.65 -14.25
N LEU A 84 -1.82 2.77 -14.12
CA LEU A 84 -2.12 3.97 -14.90
C LEU A 84 -1.98 3.74 -16.41
N GLY A 85 -0.96 2.99 -16.83
CA GLY A 85 -0.80 2.59 -18.23
C GLY A 85 -1.97 1.72 -18.75
N TYR A 86 -2.42 0.77 -17.92
CA TYR A 86 -3.59 -0.06 -18.19
C TYR A 86 -4.85 0.80 -18.32
N ASP A 87 -5.08 1.72 -17.36
CA ASP A 87 -6.24 2.60 -17.36
C ASP A 87 -6.32 3.43 -18.66
N ARG A 88 -5.19 3.95 -19.13
CA ARG A 88 -5.10 4.70 -20.39
C ARG A 88 -5.37 3.82 -21.61
N ARG A 89 -4.73 2.65 -21.69
CA ARG A 89 -4.90 1.73 -22.84
C ARG A 89 -6.33 1.21 -22.98
N HIS A 90 -6.97 0.94 -21.84
CA HIS A 90 -8.33 0.38 -21.79
C HIS A 90 -9.41 1.46 -21.67
N GLY A 91 -9.06 2.74 -21.77
CA GLY A 91 -10.03 3.84 -21.77
C GLY A 91 -10.86 3.92 -20.50
N VAL A 92 -10.26 3.62 -19.34
CA VAL A 92 -10.93 3.70 -18.05
C VAL A 92 -11.39 5.13 -17.81
N GLN A 93 -12.70 5.29 -17.66
CA GLN A 93 -13.33 6.60 -17.53
C GLN A 93 -13.05 7.20 -16.14
N VAL A 94 -12.72 8.48 -16.10
CA VAL A 94 -12.52 9.23 -14.85
C VAL A 94 -13.73 9.10 -13.93
N SER A 95 -14.95 9.20 -14.48
CA SER A 95 -16.20 9.05 -13.73
C SER A 95 -16.35 7.68 -13.05
N THR A 96 -15.76 6.62 -13.61
CA THR A 96 -15.75 5.29 -12.99
C THR A 96 -14.85 5.27 -11.76
N LEU A 97 -13.66 5.88 -11.86
CA LEU A 97 -12.72 5.99 -10.74
C LEU A 97 -13.23 6.95 -9.66
N GLU A 98 -13.92 8.02 -10.03
CA GLU A 98 -14.55 8.96 -9.09
C GLU A 98 -15.64 8.27 -8.26
N ARG A 99 -16.48 7.46 -8.90
CA ARG A 99 -17.48 6.66 -8.19
C ARG A 99 -16.81 5.69 -7.20
N GLU A 100 -15.78 4.97 -7.64
CA GLU A 100 -15.03 4.06 -6.76
C GLU A 100 -14.36 4.82 -5.60
N SER A 101 -13.77 5.99 -5.88
CA SER A 101 -13.17 6.87 -4.87
C SER A 101 -14.21 7.31 -3.83
N GLN A 102 -15.43 7.62 -4.26
CA GLN A 102 -16.51 8.01 -3.35
C GLN A 102 -16.97 6.84 -2.47
N GLU A 103 -17.09 5.63 -3.03
CA GLU A 103 -17.41 4.42 -2.29
C GLU A 103 -16.34 4.11 -1.22
N VAL A 104 -15.06 4.20 -1.59
CA VAL A 104 -13.93 3.98 -0.66
C VAL A 104 -13.89 5.06 0.42
N ALA A 105 -14.16 6.32 0.09
CA ALA A 105 -14.23 7.40 1.08
C ALA A 105 -15.36 7.15 2.11
N GLN A 106 -16.56 6.75 1.65
CA GLN A 106 -17.65 6.40 2.56
C GLN A 106 -17.32 5.20 3.44
N ALA A 107 -16.64 4.19 2.89
CA ALA A 107 -16.17 3.05 3.67
C ALA A 107 -15.15 3.47 4.74
N LEU A 108 -14.22 4.36 4.39
CA LEU A 108 -13.23 4.91 5.31
C LEU A 108 -13.90 5.67 6.46
N ASP A 109 -14.90 6.50 6.17
CA ASP A 109 -15.64 7.23 7.21
C ASP A 109 -16.37 6.29 8.17
N ARG A 110 -17.00 5.24 7.65
CA ARG A 110 -17.64 4.20 8.48
C ARG A 110 -16.62 3.46 9.35
N GLU A 111 -15.44 3.17 8.81
CA GLU A 111 -14.39 2.47 9.54
C GLU A 111 -13.82 3.34 10.67
N LYS A 112 -13.57 4.63 10.39
CA LYS A 112 -13.16 5.62 11.39
C LYS A 112 -14.23 5.82 12.48
N GLN A 113 -15.52 5.82 12.13
CA GLN A 113 -16.60 5.89 13.11
C GLN A 113 -16.63 4.66 14.03
N ARG A 114 -16.36 3.46 13.48
CA ARG A 114 -16.34 2.21 14.24
C ARG A 114 -15.13 2.08 15.16
N GLN A 115 -13.95 2.48 14.69
CA GLN A 115 -12.68 2.22 15.38
C GLN A 115 -12.08 3.47 16.06
N GLY A 116 -12.73 4.62 15.91
CA GLY A 116 -12.18 5.93 16.28
C GLY A 116 -11.09 6.39 15.30
N GLU A 117 -10.36 7.45 15.65
CA GLU A 117 -9.22 7.95 14.86
C GLU A 117 -7.95 7.09 15.00
N ARG A 118 -8.08 5.81 15.37
CA ARG A 118 -6.95 4.90 15.52
C ARG A 118 -6.44 4.47 14.13
N GLU A 119 -5.12 4.39 13.98
CA GLU A 119 -4.46 3.82 12.81
C GLU A 119 -4.56 2.30 12.82
N THR A 120 -5.75 1.80 12.51
CA THR A 120 -5.97 0.36 12.38
C THR A 120 -5.75 -0.06 10.94
N LEU A 121 -5.46 -1.34 10.73
CA LEU A 121 -5.17 -1.88 9.40
C LEU A 121 -6.26 -1.56 8.38
N GLY A 122 -7.54 -1.58 8.80
CA GLY A 122 -8.67 -1.21 7.95
C GLY A 122 -8.64 0.27 7.52
N VAL A 123 -8.38 1.18 8.46
CA VAL A 123 -8.26 2.63 8.19
C VAL A 123 -7.07 2.91 7.28
N VAL A 124 -5.92 2.29 7.55
CA VAL A 124 -4.70 2.42 6.74
C VAL A 124 -4.95 1.94 5.30
N HIS A 125 -5.56 0.77 5.15
CA HIS A 125 -5.83 0.20 3.83
C HIS A 125 -6.79 1.03 2.99
N LEU A 126 -7.90 1.48 3.59
CA LEU A 126 -8.86 2.33 2.91
C LEU A 126 -8.26 3.71 2.56
N THR A 127 -7.41 4.26 3.43
CA THR A 127 -6.71 5.53 3.18
C THR A 127 -5.75 5.41 2.00
N SER A 128 -4.91 4.38 1.96
CA SER A 128 -3.98 4.16 0.85
C SER A 128 -4.71 3.94 -0.47
N ARG A 129 -5.77 3.12 -0.47
CA ARG A 129 -6.59 2.90 -1.68
C ARG A 129 -7.22 4.19 -2.20
N LEU A 130 -7.71 5.04 -1.30
CA LEU A 130 -8.28 6.34 -1.66
C LEU A 130 -7.22 7.27 -2.25
N GLN A 131 -5.99 7.26 -1.72
CA GLN A 131 -4.87 8.02 -2.26
C GLN A 131 -4.51 7.56 -3.67
N ASP A 132 -4.41 6.24 -3.90
CA ASP A 132 -4.12 5.68 -5.22
C ASP A 132 -5.20 6.04 -6.25
N LEU A 133 -6.48 5.95 -5.88
CA LEU A 133 -7.60 6.36 -6.76
C LEU A 133 -7.53 7.85 -7.11
N ARG A 134 -7.28 8.72 -6.14
CA ARG A 134 -7.14 10.16 -6.37
C ARG A 134 -5.95 10.49 -7.26
N ALA A 135 -4.82 9.79 -7.09
CA ALA A 135 -3.66 9.96 -7.95
C ALA A 135 -3.95 9.54 -9.39
N ARG A 136 -4.66 8.43 -9.59
CA ARG A 136 -5.10 7.95 -10.92
C ARG A 136 -6.05 8.93 -11.59
N ILE A 137 -7.07 9.41 -10.88
CA ILE A 137 -8.01 10.43 -11.37
C ILE A 137 -7.24 11.66 -11.86
N LYS A 138 -6.39 12.23 -11.00
CA LYS A 138 -5.57 13.40 -11.35
C LYS A 138 -4.69 13.15 -12.58
N ALA A 139 -4.08 11.98 -12.68
CA ALA A 139 -3.20 11.63 -13.80
C ALA A 139 -3.92 11.39 -15.13
N LEU A 140 -5.21 11.04 -15.09
CA LEU A 140 -6.06 10.92 -16.28
C LEU A 140 -6.63 12.29 -16.68
N THR A 141 -7.10 13.10 -15.72
CA THR A 141 -7.62 14.46 -15.97
C THR A 141 -6.54 15.39 -16.53
N ASN A 142 -5.33 15.39 -15.96
CA ASN A 142 -4.23 16.21 -16.47
C ASN A 142 -3.73 15.74 -17.84
N GLY A 143 -4.01 14.47 -18.21
CA GLY A 143 -3.69 13.94 -19.54
C GLY A 143 -4.71 14.33 -20.61
N THR A 144 -5.92 14.75 -20.22
CA THR A 144 -6.99 15.15 -21.16
C THR A 144 -6.91 16.61 -21.62
N GLU A 145 -6.05 17.45 -21.02
CA GLU A 145 -5.84 18.85 -21.44
C GLU A 145 -4.84 19.01 -22.61
N SER A 146 -4.33 17.91 -23.19
CA SER A 146 -3.35 17.92 -24.28
C SER A 146 -3.84 17.13 -25.50
N THR A 147 -4.94 17.57 -26.10
CA THR A 147 -5.24 17.30 -27.52
C THR A 147 -6.27 18.32 -27.99
N ASP A 148 -5.81 19.23 -28.87
CA ASP A 148 -6.50 20.11 -29.82
C ASP A 148 -7.94 20.61 -29.53
#